data_AF-A0A960I6S8-F1
#
_entry.id   AF-A0A960I6S8-F1
#
_cell.length_a   1.000
_cell.length_b   1.000
_cell.length_c   1.000
_cell.angle_alpha   90.00
_cell.angle_beta   90.00
_cell.angle_gamma   90.00
#
_symmetry.space_group_name_H-M   'P 1'
#
loop_
_entity.id
_entity.type
_entity.pdbx_description
1 polymer ?
#
loop_
_entity_poly.entity_id
_entity_poly.type
_entity_poly.pdbx_seq_one_letter_code
_entity_poly.pdbx_strand_id
1 'polypeptide(L)'
;MPTAEDDLTSQELFDRTNAARDAQAGVGIVEDPYPRYHELQATCPAFEGTITGRFGFEGLDGALYPDRRHVSVMTYALVEQILKDTDTFSSSWYGAQLESSVGRSTLQMDPPE
;
A
#
# COMPACT_ATOMS: atom_id res chain seq x y z
N MET A 1 -22.06 -13.22 -23.63
CA MET A 1 -20.72 -13.21 -24.25
C MET A 1 -19.78 -13.63 -23.15
N PRO A 2 -19.26 -14.87 -23.13
CA PRO A 2 -18.24 -15.24 -22.14
C PRO A 2 -17.04 -14.31 -22.35
N THR A 3 -16.64 -13.62 -21.30
CA THR A 3 -15.43 -12.79 -21.31
C THR A 3 -14.22 -13.71 -21.41
N ALA A 4 -13.13 -13.26 -22.03
CA ALA A 4 -11.89 -14.04 -22.25
C ALA A 4 -11.20 -14.57 -20.96
N GLU A 5 -11.82 -14.37 -19.80
CA GLU A 5 -11.39 -14.85 -18.49
C GLU A 5 -11.87 -16.29 -18.19
N ASP A 6 -12.87 -16.79 -18.93
CA ASP A 6 -13.48 -18.11 -18.70
C ASP A 6 -12.65 -19.32 -19.21
N ASP A 7 -11.51 -19.09 -19.88
CA ASP A 7 -10.73 -20.14 -20.58
C ASP A 7 -9.34 -20.43 -19.97
N LEU A 8 -8.98 -19.79 -18.86
CA LEU A 8 -7.70 -20.05 -18.19
C LEU A 8 -7.78 -21.26 -17.26
N THR A 9 -6.77 -22.12 -17.29
CA THR A 9 -6.61 -23.17 -16.28
C THR A 9 -6.33 -22.54 -14.90
N SER A 10 -6.59 -23.30 -13.82
CA SER A 10 -6.29 -22.84 -12.45
C SER A 10 -4.81 -22.47 -12.27
N GLN A 11 -3.90 -23.17 -12.95
CA GLN A 11 -2.47 -22.87 -12.90
C GLN A 11 -2.16 -21.54 -13.59
N GLU A 12 -2.71 -21.29 -14.77
CA GLU A 12 -2.50 -20.02 -15.49
C GLU A 12 -3.11 -18.83 -14.74
N LEU A 13 -4.28 -19.01 -14.12
CA LEU A 13 -4.89 -18.02 -13.22
C LEU A 13 -4.00 -17.71 -12.02
N PHE A 14 -3.44 -18.74 -11.38
CA PHE A 14 -2.52 -18.59 -10.25
C PHE A 14 -1.25 -17.84 -10.66
N ASP A 15 -0.61 -18.24 -11.75
CA ASP A 15 0.63 -17.62 -12.22
C ASP A 15 0.40 -16.16 -12.63
N ARG A 16 -0.71 -15.87 -13.32
CA ARG A 16 -1.10 -14.49 -13.68
C ARG A 16 -1.35 -13.63 -12.45
N THR A 17 -2.06 -14.16 -11.45
CA THR A 17 -2.39 -13.42 -10.22
C THR A 17 -1.13 -13.12 -9.42
N ASN A 18 -0.20 -14.08 -9.32
CA ASN A 18 1.07 -13.87 -8.64
C ASN A 18 1.96 -12.87 -9.38
N ALA A 19 2.07 -12.98 -10.72
CA ALA A 19 2.85 -12.02 -11.50
C ALA A 19 2.32 -10.58 -11.35
N ALA A 20 1.00 -10.40 -11.31
CA ALA A 20 0.38 -9.09 -11.06
C ALA A 20 0.70 -8.57 -9.64
N ARG A 21 0.61 -9.43 -8.63
CA ARG A 21 0.95 -9.10 -7.24
C ARG A 21 2.43 -8.73 -7.08
N ASP A 22 3.32 -9.49 -7.71
CA ASP A 22 4.77 -9.27 -7.67
C ASP A 22 5.13 -7.90 -8.27
N ALA A 23 4.54 -7.57 -9.43
CA ALA A 23 4.72 -6.26 -10.06
C ALA A 23 4.22 -5.12 -9.16
N GLN A 24 3.04 -5.27 -8.53
CA GLN A 24 2.51 -4.28 -7.58
C GLN A 24 3.36 -4.13 -6.31
N ALA A 25 4.09 -5.18 -5.91
CA ALA A 25 5.02 -5.15 -4.79
C ALA A 25 6.41 -4.60 -5.16
N GLY A 26 6.65 -4.28 -6.44
CA GLY A 26 7.93 -3.78 -6.94
C GLY A 26 8.98 -4.87 -7.21
N VAL A 27 8.59 -6.14 -7.23
CA VAL A 27 9.50 -7.26 -7.54
C VAL A 27 10.03 -7.12 -8.96
N GLY A 28 11.36 -7.11 -9.10
CA GLY A 28 12.02 -6.87 -10.39
C GLY A 28 12.00 -5.42 -10.88
N ILE A 29 11.39 -4.51 -10.12
CA ILE A 29 11.39 -3.06 -10.39
C ILE A 29 12.41 -2.36 -9.49
N VAL A 30 12.42 -2.72 -8.20
CA VAL A 30 13.33 -2.13 -7.20
C VAL A 30 14.22 -3.23 -6.64
N GLU A 31 15.51 -3.20 -6.98
CA GLU A 31 16.50 -4.16 -6.49
C GLU A 31 16.97 -3.82 -5.08
N ASP A 32 17.33 -2.56 -4.84
CA ASP A 32 17.70 -2.04 -3.53
C ASP A 32 16.96 -0.72 -3.26
N PRO A 33 15.99 -0.70 -2.32
CA PRO A 33 15.22 0.51 -2.05
C PRO A 33 15.93 1.48 -1.09
N TYR A 34 16.96 1.03 -0.35
CA TYR A 34 17.52 1.80 0.77
C TYR A 34 18.23 3.09 0.35
N PRO A 35 19.02 3.14 -0.74
CA PRO A 35 19.60 4.39 -1.22
C PRO A 35 18.54 5.45 -1.50
N ARG A 36 17.44 5.05 -2.14
CA ARG A 36 16.34 5.96 -2.46
C ARG A 36 15.60 6.43 -1.22
N TYR A 37 15.36 5.55 -0.25
CA TYR A 37 14.80 5.96 1.04
C TYR A 37 15.68 6.98 1.76
N HIS A 38 17.00 6.77 1.74
CA HIS A 38 17.95 7.70 2.34
C HIS A 38 17.88 9.09 1.69
N GLU A 39 17.82 9.17 0.36
CA GLU A 39 17.63 10.44 -0.36
C GLU A 39 16.31 11.14 -0.01
N LEU A 40 15.20 10.38 0.03
CA LEU A 40 13.88 10.91 0.34
C LEU A 40 13.82 11.47 1.76
N GLN A 41 14.36 10.74 2.74
CA GLN A 41 14.47 11.19 4.12
C GLN A 41 15.29 12.48 4.24
N ALA A 42 16.42 12.59 3.53
CA ALA A 42 17.26 13.77 3.54
C ALA A 42 16.58 15.01 2.92
N THR A 43 15.68 14.80 1.95
CA THR A 43 14.99 15.88 1.23
C THR A 43 13.76 16.38 2.00
N CYS A 44 12.85 15.47 2.33
CA CYS A 44 11.66 15.76 3.11
C CYS A 44 11.10 14.46 3.69
N PRO A 45 11.18 14.24 5.01
CA PRO A 45 10.79 12.96 5.62
C PRO A 45 9.28 12.70 5.65
N ALA A 46 8.46 13.72 5.36
CA ALA A 46 7.02 13.61 5.15
C ALA A 46 6.63 14.37 3.87
N PHE A 47 6.24 13.64 2.82
CA PHE A 47 6.01 14.23 1.51
C PHE A 47 4.66 13.80 0.92
N GLU A 48 4.12 14.65 0.07
CA GLU A 48 2.90 14.35 -0.68
C GLU A 48 3.16 13.34 -1.79
N GLY A 49 2.21 12.42 -1.97
CA GLY A 49 2.26 11.29 -2.89
C GLY A 49 2.54 9.95 -2.20
N THR A 50 2.59 8.90 -3.01
CA THR A 50 2.86 7.51 -2.60
C THR A 50 4.37 7.23 -2.60
N ILE A 51 4.80 6.20 -1.87
CA ILE A 51 6.18 5.73 -1.87
C ILE A 51 6.50 5.14 -3.24
N THR A 52 5.62 4.29 -3.76
CA THR A 52 5.83 3.62 -5.06
C THR A 52 5.95 4.61 -6.21
N GLY A 53 5.21 5.72 -6.17
CA GLY A 53 5.37 6.84 -7.09
C GLY A 53 6.77 7.47 -7.04
N ARG A 54 7.45 7.46 -5.89
CA ARG A 54 8.87 7.90 -5.77
C ARG A 54 9.88 6.89 -6.30
N PHE A 55 9.46 5.64 -6.50
CA PHE A 55 10.21 4.58 -7.17
C PHE A 55 9.82 4.41 -8.65
N GLY A 56 8.84 5.17 -9.15
CA GLY A 56 8.46 5.18 -10.56
C GLY A 56 7.52 4.05 -10.99
N PHE A 57 6.77 3.46 -10.06
CA PHE A 57 5.74 2.46 -10.38
C PHE A 57 4.47 2.68 -9.56
N GLU A 58 3.36 2.12 -10.04
CA GLU A 58 2.06 2.18 -9.35
C GLU A 58 1.87 0.94 -8.48
N GLY A 59 2.06 1.09 -7.17
CA GLY A 59 1.82 0.02 -6.20
C GLY A 59 0.52 0.17 -5.43
N LEU A 60 0.40 -0.59 -4.34
CA LEU A 60 -0.82 -0.66 -3.52
C LEU A 60 -1.07 0.61 -2.68
N ASP A 61 -0.03 1.37 -2.36
CA ASP A 61 0.00 2.52 -1.44
C ASP A 61 -0.68 3.80 -1.97
N GLY A 62 -1.46 3.69 -3.05
CA GLY A 62 -2.42 4.70 -3.52
C GLY A 62 -3.67 4.11 -4.18
N ALA A 63 -3.68 2.80 -4.47
CA ALA A 63 -4.74 2.14 -5.22
C ALA A 63 -6.07 2.02 -4.46
N LEU A 64 -6.02 1.94 -3.13
CA LEU A 64 -7.23 1.77 -2.30
C LEU A 64 -8.09 3.04 -2.20
N TYR A 65 -7.45 4.20 -2.30
CA TYR A 65 -8.11 5.51 -2.18
C TYR A 65 -7.52 6.50 -3.20
N PRO A 66 -7.69 6.27 -4.51
CA PRO A 66 -6.99 7.03 -5.56
C PRO A 66 -7.35 8.53 -5.55
N ASP A 67 -8.58 8.87 -5.15
CA ASP A 67 -9.07 10.25 -5.12
C ASP A 67 -8.70 11.02 -3.84
N ARG A 68 -8.03 10.36 -2.89
CA ARG A 68 -7.62 11.00 -1.63
C ARG A 68 -6.20 11.52 -1.73
N ARG A 69 -5.91 12.56 -0.94
CA ARG A 69 -4.55 13.04 -0.76
C ARG A 69 -3.73 12.00 0.02
N HIS A 70 -2.59 11.61 -0.54
CA HIS A 70 -1.64 10.69 0.08
C HIS A 70 -0.44 11.44 0.63
N VAL A 71 0.00 11.07 1.84
CA VAL A 71 1.23 11.59 2.46
C VAL A 71 2.05 10.39 2.92
N SER A 72 3.28 10.29 2.41
CA SER A 72 4.23 9.25 2.79
C SER A 72 5.19 9.77 3.85
N VAL A 73 5.44 8.96 4.88
CA VAL A 73 6.24 9.33 6.06
C VAL A 73 7.35 8.31 6.28
N MET A 74 8.59 8.77 6.30
CA MET A 74 9.78 7.91 6.15
C MET A 74 10.67 7.79 7.37
N THR A 75 10.43 8.57 8.43
CA THR A 75 11.26 8.52 9.65
C THR A 75 10.53 7.82 10.78
N TYR A 76 11.30 7.09 11.58
CA TYR A 76 10.78 6.40 12.75
C TYR A 76 9.98 7.32 13.67
N ALA A 77 10.52 8.49 14.01
CA ALA A 77 9.88 9.40 14.95
C ALA A 77 8.50 9.90 14.46
N LEU A 78 8.35 10.17 13.16
CA LEU A 78 7.08 10.61 12.59
C LEU A 78 6.08 9.45 12.49
N VAL A 79 6.55 8.26 12.07
CA VAL A 79 5.70 7.06 12.03
C VAL A 79 5.21 6.70 13.44
N GLU A 80 6.09 6.73 14.43
CA GLU A 80 5.75 6.48 15.82
C GLU A 80 4.72 7.49 16.33
N GLN A 81 4.89 8.79 16.04
CA GLN A 81 3.95 9.82 16.41
C GLN A 81 2.55 9.56 15.81
N ILE A 82 2.48 9.27 14.51
CA ILE A 82 1.22 9.02 13.80
C ILE A 82 0.51 7.79 14.35
N LEU A 83 1.25 6.68 14.53
CA LEU A 83 0.66 5.42 15.00
C LEU A 83 0.16 5.49 16.45
N LYS A 84 0.63 6.44 17.25
CA LYS A 84 0.18 6.67 18.62
C LYS A 84 -0.94 7.71 18.74
N ASP A 85 -1.15 8.54 17.72
CA ASP A 85 -2.16 9.61 17.71
C ASP A 85 -3.44 9.12 17.02
N THR A 86 -4.19 8.27 17.71
CA THR A 86 -5.45 7.70 17.22
C THR A 86 -6.60 8.73 17.14
N ASP A 87 -6.45 9.88 17.80
CA ASP A 87 -7.43 10.95 17.77
C ASP A 87 -7.37 11.72 16.43
N THR A 88 -6.18 11.81 15.83
CA THR A 88 -5.96 12.48 14.54
C THR A 88 -5.91 11.48 13.37
N PHE A 89 -5.33 10.30 13.56
CA PHE A 89 -5.10 9.31 12.51
C PHE A 89 -5.90 8.03 12.75
N SER A 90 -7.01 7.91 12.02
CA SER A 90 -7.90 6.75 12.06
C SER A 90 -7.28 5.52 11.41
N SER A 91 -7.47 4.35 12.03
CA SER A 91 -7.13 3.03 11.49
C SER A 91 -8.19 2.48 10.52
N SER A 92 -9.36 3.12 10.40
CA SER A 92 -10.44 2.68 9.50
C SER A 92 -10.03 2.56 8.03
N TRP A 93 -8.93 3.21 7.64
CA TRP A 93 -8.36 3.10 6.30
C TRP A 93 -7.95 1.66 5.93
N TYR A 94 -7.59 0.82 6.91
CA TYR A 94 -7.27 -0.59 6.67
C TYR A 94 -8.49 -1.40 6.22
N GLY A 95 -9.71 -0.89 6.43
CA GLY A 95 -10.95 -1.59 6.09
C GLY A 95 -11.01 -1.98 4.61
N ALA A 96 -10.67 -1.04 3.70
CA ALA A 96 -10.66 -1.31 2.26
C ALA A 96 -9.62 -2.36 1.83
N GLN A 97 -8.56 -2.54 2.62
CA GLN A 97 -7.51 -3.53 2.33
C GLN A 97 -7.82 -4.91 2.91
N LEU A 98 -8.30 -4.96 4.14
CA LEU A 98 -8.30 -6.18 4.94
C LEU A 98 -9.68 -6.86 5.01
N GLU A 99 -10.79 -6.11 4.95
CA GLU A 99 -12.11 -6.69 5.23
C GLU A 99 -12.51 -7.78 4.26
N SER A 100 -12.20 -7.65 2.97
CA SER A 100 -12.48 -8.66 1.96
C SER A 100 -11.70 -9.96 2.15
N SER A 101 -10.55 -9.91 2.83
CA SER A 101 -9.64 -11.05 2.97
C SER A 101 -9.73 -11.72 4.33
N VAL A 102 -9.85 -10.94 5.41
CA VAL A 102 -9.82 -11.45 6.79
C VAL A 102 -11.05 -11.04 7.62
N GLY A 103 -12.01 -10.33 7.03
CA GLY A 103 -13.19 -9.83 7.71
C GLY A 103 -12.94 -8.59 8.58
N ARG A 104 -13.97 -8.16 9.32
CA ARG A 104 -13.85 -7.04 10.25
C ARG A 104 -13.03 -7.45 11.49
N SER A 105 -11.95 -6.70 11.77
CA SER A 105 -11.01 -7.00 12.85
C SER A 105 -10.64 -5.75 13.66
N THR A 106 -9.89 -5.92 14.74
CA THR A 106 -9.37 -4.81 15.56
C THR A 106 -8.37 -3.92 14.83
N LEU A 107 -7.78 -4.36 13.71
CA LEU A 107 -6.79 -3.59 12.96
C LEU A 107 -7.37 -2.33 12.29
N GLN A 108 -8.69 -2.24 12.12
CA GLN A 108 -9.37 -1.13 11.46
C GLN A 108 -10.30 -0.32 12.40
N MET A 109 -10.22 -0.54 13.71
CA MET A 109 -11.08 0.10 14.70
C MET A 109 -10.35 1.25 15.41
N ASP A 110 -11.08 2.32 15.73
CA ASP A 110 -10.58 3.47 16.50
C ASP A 110 -11.22 3.50 17.91
N PRO A 111 -10.53 4.01 18.95
CA PRO A 111 -11.15 4.22 20.26
C PRO A 111 -12.07 5.46 20.33
N PRO A 112 -13.03 5.53 21.26
CA PRO A 112 -13.79 4.42 21.84
C PRO A 112 -14.97 4.01 20.93
N GLU A 113 -15.25 2.71 20.84
CA GLU A 113 -16.49 2.21 20.21
C GLU A 113 -17.68 2.25 21.18
#